data_AF-A0A1Q7BCG2-F1
#
_entry.id   AF-A0A1Q7BCG2-F1
#
_cell.length_a   1.000
_cell.length_b   1.000
_cell.length_c   1.000
_cell.angle_alpha   90.00
_cell.angle_beta   90.00
_cell.angle_gamma   90.00
#
_symmetry.space_group_name_H-M   'P 1'
#
loop_
_entity.id
_entity.type
_entity.pdbx_description
1 polymer ?
#
loop_
_entity_poly.entity_id
_entity_poly.type
_entity_poly.pdbx_seq_one_letter_code
_entity_poly.pdbx_strand_id
1 'polypeptide(L)' 'MPLHLTDEQLAALMRACEPLRPDARAGFLEAVAAALKGREIGDGSVGRAIAAAQRQFFDAPLSPD' A
#
# COMPACT_ATOMS: atom_id res chain seq x y z
N MET A 1 -7.42 6.80 13.58
CA MET A 1 -8.50 5.80 13.70
C MET A 1 -7.99 4.52 13.05
N PRO A 2 -8.15 3.34 13.67
CA PRO A 2 -7.73 2.08 13.07
C PRO A 2 -8.52 1.79 11.78
N LEU A 3 -7.87 1.20 10.78
CA LEU A 3 -8.51 0.73 9.56
C LEU A 3 -9.10 -0.66 9.82
N HIS A 4 -10.37 -0.84 9.49
CA HIS A 4 -11.03 -2.14 9.58
C HIS A 4 -10.80 -2.88 8.26
N LEU A 5 -9.71 -3.64 8.17
CA LEU A 5 -9.38 -4.50 7.04
C LEU A 5 -9.85 -5.92 7.33
N THR A 6 -10.30 -6.63 6.29
CA THR A 6 -10.42 -8.10 6.35
C THR A 6 -9.03 -8.75 6.32
N ASP A 7 -8.95 -10.03 6.70
CA ASP A 7 -7.69 -10.79 6.63
C ASP A 7 -7.11 -10.83 5.21
N GLU A 8 -7.96 -10.92 4.19
CA GLU A 8 -7.58 -10.93 2.79
C GLU A 8 -7.00 -9.58 2.35
N GLN A 9 -7.62 -8.47 2.79
CA GLN A 9 -7.16 -7.12 2.50
C GLN A 9 -5.83 -6.83 3.21
N LEU A 10 -5.68 -7.30 4.46
CA LEU A 10 -4.43 -7.21 5.19
C LEU A 10 -3.34 -8.04 4.50
N ALA A 11 -3.64 -9.27 4.07
CA ALA A 11 -2.70 -10.11 3.34
C ALA A 11 -2.25 -9.45 2.02
N ALA A 12 -3.16 -8.82 1.29
CA ALA A 12 -2.83 -8.07 0.07
C ALA A 12 -1.90 -6.89 0.37
N LEU A 13 -2.16 -6.13 1.45
CA LEU A 13 -1.31 -5.03 1.88
C LEU A 13 0.09 -5.50 2.28
N MET A 14 0.18 -6.60 3.04
CA MET A 14 1.44 -7.19 3.47
C MET A 14 2.29 -7.65 2.29
N ARG A 15 1.68 -8.35 1.31
CA ARG A 15 2.35 -8.77 0.07
C ARG A 15 2.86 -7.58 -0.74
N ALA A 16 2.10 -6.50 -0.81
CA ALA A 16 2.51 -5.29 -1.52
C ALA A 16 3.67 -4.55 -0.83
N CYS A 17 3.79 -4.70 0.49
CA CYS A 17 4.83 -4.09 1.30
C CYS A 17 6.13 -4.92 1.34
N GLU A 18 6.03 -6.24 1.16
CA GLU A 18 7.15 -7.19 1.19
C GLU A 18 8.39 -6.78 0.34
N PRO A 19 8.25 -6.39 -0.95
CA PRO A 19 9.40 -6.01 -1.77
C PRO A 19 10.01 -4.65 -1.41
N LEU A 20 9.38 -3.86 -0.55
CA LEU A 20 9.88 -2.54 -0.17
C LEU A 20 11.02 -2.67 0.85
N ARG A 21 12.02 -1.80 0.71
CA ARG A 21 13.09 -1.63 1.70
C ARG A 21 12.49 -1.27 3.07
N PRO A 22 13.06 -1.73 4.20
CA PRO A 22 12.48 -1.54 5.53
C PRO A 22 12.14 -0.08 5.90
N ASP A 23 12.96 0.86 5.45
CA ASP A 23 12.81 2.30 5.61
C ASP A 23 11.62 2.89 4.81
N ALA A 24 11.29 2.31 3.66
CA ALA A 24 10.15 2.72 2.84
C ALA A 24 8.80 2.16 3.33
N ARG A 25 8.81 1.08 4.13
CA ARG A 25 7.58 0.39 4.56
C ARG A 25 6.65 1.28 5.38
N ALA A 26 7.21 2.04 6.33
CA ALA A 26 6.41 2.94 7.17
C ALA A 26 5.70 4.01 6.33
N GLY A 27 6.43 4.66 5.41
CA GLY A 27 5.85 5.66 4.51
C GLY A 27 4.78 5.08 3.59
N PHE A 28 5.00 3.87 3.07
CA PHE A 28 4.02 3.17 2.24
C PHE A 28 2.71 2.90 3.00
N LEU A 29 2.79 2.39 4.23
CA LEU A 29 1.60 2.10 5.05
C LEU A 29 0.83 3.39 5.40
N GLU A 30 1.53 4.47 5.73
CA GLU A 30 0.92 5.79 5.96
C GLU A 30 0.21 6.31 4.71
N ALA A 31 0.80 6.16 3.53
CA ALA A 31 0.18 6.58 2.27
C ALA A 31 -1.09 5.77 1.95
N VAL A 32 -1.07 4.45 2.20
CA VAL A 32 -2.27 3.61 2.07
C VAL A 32 -3.35 4.04 3.06
N ALA A 33 -2.98 4.28 4.32
CA ALA A 33 -3.92 4.71 5.34
C ALA A 33 -4.55 6.08 5.02
N ALA A 34 -3.75 7.02 4.54
CA ALA A 34 -4.23 8.32 4.08
C ALA A 34 -5.20 8.18 2.90
N ALA A 35 -4.90 7.29 1.95
CA ALA A 35 -5.76 7.05 0.78
C ALA A 35 -7.11 6.39 1.13
N LEU A 36 -7.18 5.62 2.22
CA LEU A 36 -8.40 4.95 2.70
C LEU A 36 -9.19 5.78 3.72
N LYS A 37 -8.60 6.84 4.27
CA LYS A 37 -9.24 7.67 5.30
C LYS A 37 -10.55 8.28 4.81
N GLY A 38 -11.62 8.05 5.57
CA GLY A 38 -12.95 8.59 5.29
C GLY A 38 -13.65 7.95 4.08
N ARG A 39 -13.17 6.80 3.60
CA ARG A 39 -13.77 6.04 2.51
C ARG A 39 -14.32 4.72 3.01
N GLU A 40 -15.31 4.19 2.30
CA GLU A 40 -15.73 2.80 2.48
C GLU A 40 -14.57 1.87 2.11
N ILE A 41 -14.21 0.97 3.04
CA ILE A 41 -13.12 0.02 2.86
C ILE A 41 -13.70 -1.27 2.26
N GLY A 42 -13.38 -1.49 0.99
CA GLY A 42 -13.57 -2.75 0.28
C GLY A 42 -12.40 -3.06 -0.64
N ASP A 43 -12.36 -4.26 -1.22
CA ASP A 43 -11.20 -4.78 -1.95
C ASP A 43 -10.73 -3.84 -3.07
N GLY A 44 -11.67 -3.27 -3.83
CA GLY A 44 -11.35 -2.30 -4.89
C GLY A 44 -10.79 -0.98 -4.36
N SER A 45 -11.18 -0.54 -3.17
CA SER A 45 -10.59 0.66 -2.53
C SER A 45 -9.17 0.38 -2.03
N VAL A 46 -8.96 -0.80 -1.42
CA VAL A 46 -7.66 -1.25 -0.90
C VAL A 46 -6.67 -1.43 -2.04
N GLY A 47 -7.06 -2.14 -3.11
CA GLY A 47 -6.21 -2.33 -4.29
C GLY A 47 -5.80 -1.01 -4.95
N ARG A 48 -6.72 -0.03 -5.03
CA ARG A 48 -6.41 1.31 -5.56
C ARG A 48 -5.47 2.09 -4.63
N ALA A 49 -5.67 2.02 -3.32
CA ALA A 49 -4.79 2.66 -2.35
C ALA A 49 -3.36 2.07 -2.40
N ILE A 50 -3.25 0.74 -2.45
CA ILE A 50 -1.98 0.03 -2.62
C ILE A 50 -1.30 0.47 -3.92
N ALA A 51 -1.99 0.44 -5.06
CA ALA A 51 -1.40 0.81 -6.35
C ALA A 51 -0.98 2.29 -6.40
N ALA A 52 -1.70 3.18 -5.71
CA ALA A 52 -1.32 4.59 -5.59
C ALA A 52 -0.06 4.76 -4.74
N ALA A 53 0.04 4.05 -3.60
CA ALA A 53 1.22 4.08 -2.75
C ALA A 53 2.42 3.41 -3.43
N GLN A 54 2.26 2.28 -4.13
CA GLN A 54 3.35 1.64 -4.86
C GLN A 54 4.00 2.58 -5.86
N ARG A 55 3.25 3.41 -6.58
CA ARG A 55 3.84 4.41 -7.49
C ARG A 55 4.70 5.47 -6.80
N GLN A 56 4.50 5.70 -5.50
CA GLN A 56 5.27 6.67 -4.71
C GLN A 56 6.53 6.06 -4.09
N PHE A 57 6.51 4.75 -3.79
CA PHE A 57 7.56 4.08 -3.02
C PHE A 57 8.32 3.00 -3.80
N PHE A 58 7.82 2.59 -4.97
CA PHE A 58 8.49 1.67 -5.86
C PHE A 58 9.36 2.47 -6.83
N ASP A 59 10.67 2.50 -6.56
CA ASP A 59 11.66 2.83 -7.57
C ASP A 59 11.64 1.70 -8.60
N ALA A 60 11.15 1.98 -9.80
CA ALA A 60 11.37 1.06 -10.91
C ALA A 60 12.89 0.86 -11.07
N PRO A 61 13.38 -0.37 -11.29
CA PRO A 61 14.79 -0.55 -11.62
C PRO A 61 15.08 0.36 -12.82
N LEU A 62 16.07 1.25 -12.70
CA LEU A 62 16.64 1.93 -13.85
C LEU A 62 17.01 0.81 -14.82
N SER A 63 16.31 0.74 -15.97
CA SER A 63 16.70 -0.18 -17.03
C SER A 63 18.20 0.03 -17.28
N PRO A 64 19.03 -1.03 -17.22
CA PRO A 64 20.40 -0.90 -17.70
C PRO A 64 20.31 -0.60 -19.21
N ASP A 65 20.91 0.51 -19.62
CA ASP A 65 21.19 0.83 -21.03
C ASP A 65 22.15 -0.22 -21.62
#